data_AF-A0A833RK15-F1
#
_entry.id   AF-A0A833RK15-F1
#
_cell.length_a   1.000
_cell.length_b   1.000
_cell.length_c   1.000
_cell.angle_alpha   90.00
_cell.angle_beta   90.00
_cell.angle_gamma   90.00
#
_symmetry.space_group_name_H-M   'P 1'
#
loop_
_entity.id
_entity.type
_entity.pdbx_description
1 polymer ?
#
loop_
_entity_poly.entity_id
_entity_poly.type
_entity_poly.pdbx_seq_one_letter_code
_entity_poly.pdbx_strand_id
1 'polypeptide(L)'
;MLPPVLSDRGTKRTAAPPPPARKFRSMVEVMRDSKQVDPVTSEGYSEVRCEQCRLGDSESELVLCDGCDKGFHIYCLRPIVVRVPTGSWFCPGCQDSKPLKRFPLTQPKILDFFRIQKSSTSAIKCEPSEDGRKRKRRWAPLVLQKRRRRLLPYLATEDPERRLQQMASLATALTSMKLEFSNELTYVPRMAPRYKNRASLEKGGMQVLPKEDKETLELCQAMYKRGECPPLMVVFDSCEGFTVQADGHIKDLTLITEYTGDVDYLKNRETDDCDSMMTLLLGMDPADSLVICPDKRGNIARFISGINNHTLDGRKKQNLKCVRYNVDGECRVLLVACRDISPGERLYYDYNGHEHEYPTHHFV
;
A
#
# COMPACT_ATOMS: atom_id res chain seq x y z
N MET A 1 -4.00 72.72 -52.63
CA MET A 1 -4.34 72.27 -51.26
C MET A 1 -4.04 70.80 -51.19
N LEU A 2 -3.22 70.43 -50.19
CA LEU A 2 -2.70 69.10 -49.80
C LEU A 2 -1.39 68.62 -50.48
N PRO A 3 -0.32 68.39 -49.68
CA PRO A 3 1.05 68.14 -50.13
C PRO A 3 1.40 66.64 -50.28
N PRO A 4 2.57 66.31 -50.87
CA PRO A 4 3.02 64.96 -51.13
C PRO A 4 3.85 64.33 -49.99
N VAL A 5 3.97 63.01 -50.10
CA VAL A 5 4.68 62.03 -49.29
C VAL A 5 6.17 62.38 -49.10
N LEU A 6 6.64 62.41 -47.85
CA LEU A 6 8.07 62.46 -47.49
C LEU A 6 8.55 61.07 -47.05
N SER A 7 9.61 60.61 -47.73
CA SER A 7 10.50 59.55 -47.30
C SER A 7 11.43 60.08 -46.22
N ASP A 8 11.49 59.42 -45.07
CA ASP A 8 12.45 59.77 -44.01
C ASP A 8 13.67 58.85 -44.04
N ARG A 9 14.82 59.49 -43.90
CA ARG A 9 16.17 58.97 -44.10
C ARG A 9 16.61 58.18 -42.87
N GLY A 10 17.23 57.03 -43.13
CA GLY A 10 17.83 56.20 -42.09
C GLY A 10 18.83 56.97 -41.23
N THR A 11 18.54 57.05 -39.94
CA THR A 11 19.47 57.50 -38.89
C THR A 11 20.17 56.28 -38.29
N LYS A 12 21.48 56.19 -38.52
CA LYS A 12 22.38 55.21 -37.89
C LYS A 12 22.39 55.46 -36.37
N ARG A 13 21.90 54.50 -35.58
CA ARG A 13 22.07 54.52 -34.12
C ARG A 13 23.48 54.05 -33.76
N THR A 14 24.24 54.90 -33.08
CA THR A 14 25.54 54.61 -32.47
C THR A 14 25.37 53.71 -31.25
N ALA A 15 26.25 52.71 -31.10
CA ALA A 15 26.25 51.79 -29.96
C ALA A 15 26.83 52.45 -28.70
N ALA A 16 26.24 52.17 -27.54
CA ALA A 16 26.73 52.61 -26.23
C ALA A 16 27.99 51.82 -25.79
N PRO A 17 28.90 52.42 -25.01
CA PRO A 17 30.11 51.74 -24.53
C PRO A 17 29.77 50.68 -23.45
N PRO A 18 30.61 49.64 -23.29
CA PRO A 18 30.39 48.59 -22.29
C PRO A 18 30.63 49.11 -20.86
N PRO A 19 29.96 48.52 -19.85
CA PRO A 19 30.14 48.91 -18.45
C PRO A 19 31.54 48.52 -17.94
N PRO A 20 32.08 49.23 -16.93
CA PRO A 20 33.39 48.94 -16.38
C PRO A 20 33.41 47.59 -15.66
N ALA A 21 34.52 46.87 -15.77
CA ALA A 21 34.74 45.59 -15.12
C ALA A 21 34.65 45.73 -13.59
N ARG A 22 33.78 44.93 -12.96
CA ARG A 22 33.70 44.84 -11.49
C ARG A 22 34.98 44.16 -10.97
N LYS A 23 35.79 44.89 -10.20
CA LYS A 23 36.92 44.31 -9.46
C LYS A 23 36.36 43.49 -8.29
N PHE A 24 36.56 42.18 -8.32
CA PHE A 24 36.28 41.31 -7.18
C PHE A 24 37.40 41.46 -6.14
N ARG A 25 37.05 41.55 -4.86
CA ARG A 25 38.02 41.54 -3.75
C ARG A 25 38.77 40.21 -3.73
N SER A 26 40.06 40.25 -3.38
CA SER A 26 40.85 39.03 -3.29
C SER A 26 40.39 38.16 -2.10
N MET A 27 40.53 36.83 -2.20
CA MET A 27 40.20 35.93 -1.09
C MET A 27 40.96 36.28 0.20
N VAL A 28 42.15 36.87 0.09
CA VAL A 28 42.98 37.32 1.22
C VAL A 28 42.36 38.52 1.95
N GLU A 29 41.67 39.41 1.23
CA GLU A 29 40.91 40.52 1.85
C GLU A 29 39.63 40.02 2.52
N VAL A 30 38.93 39.06 1.91
CA VAL A 30 37.69 38.49 2.47
C VAL A 30 37.96 37.74 3.78
N MET A 31 39.10 37.06 3.88
CA MET A 31 39.51 36.37 5.10
C MET A 31 39.96 37.31 6.22
N ARG A 32 40.38 38.55 5.89
CA ARG A 32 40.86 39.53 6.87
C ARG A 32 39.72 40.31 7.54
N ASP A 33 38.57 40.46 6.86
CA ASP A 33 37.35 41.13 7.36
C ASP A 33 36.34 40.17 8.02
N SER A 34 36.55 38.85 7.94
CA SER A 34 35.68 37.88 8.63
C SER A 34 35.94 37.90 10.13
N LYS A 35 34.94 38.32 10.93
CA LYS A 35 34.97 38.16 12.38
C LYS A 35 35.15 36.68 12.71
N GLN A 36 36.12 36.35 13.57
CA GLN A 36 36.22 35.02 14.16
C GLN A 36 34.89 34.74 14.87
N VAL A 37 34.18 33.72 14.40
CA VAL A 37 33.07 33.13 15.15
C VAL A 37 33.75 32.23 16.17
N ASP A 38 33.54 32.52 17.46
CA ASP A 38 34.00 31.65 18.54
C ASP A 38 33.56 30.20 18.26
N PRO A 39 34.41 29.19 18.51
CA PRO A 39 33.99 27.81 18.40
C PRO A 39 32.85 27.62 19.39
N VAL A 40 31.63 27.39 18.87
CA VAL A 40 30.49 27.07 19.71
C VAL A 40 30.87 25.82 20.50
N THR A 41 30.98 25.97 21.82
CA THR A 41 31.09 24.83 22.70
C THR A 41 29.83 24.00 22.50
N SER A 42 30.00 22.68 22.36
CA SER A 42 28.96 21.68 22.08
C SER A 42 27.90 21.53 23.19
N GLU A 43 27.76 22.49 24.10
CA GLU A 43 26.88 22.44 25.27
C GLU A 43 25.61 23.28 25.07
N GLY A 44 24.93 23.04 23.94
CA GLY A 44 23.71 23.77 23.59
C GLY A 44 22.74 23.06 22.63
N TYR A 45 23.06 21.85 22.17
CA TYR A 45 22.03 20.98 21.59
C TYR A 45 21.25 20.40 22.76
N SER A 46 20.11 21.00 23.08
CA SER A 46 19.12 20.38 23.93
C SER A 46 18.94 18.93 23.45
N GLU A 47 19.30 17.95 24.28
CA GLU A 47 18.97 16.54 24.05
C GLU A 47 17.47 16.48 23.76
N VAL A 48 17.09 16.34 22.50
CA VAL A 48 15.68 16.27 22.12
C VAL A 48 15.16 14.97 22.71
N ARG A 49 14.25 15.08 23.67
CA ARG A 49 13.63 13.93 24.32
C ARG A 49 12.27 13.66 23.72
N CYS A 50 11.91 12.39 23.66
CA CYS A 50 10.57 12.00 23.29
C CYS A 50 9.57 12.47 24.37
N GLU A 51 8.49 13.12 23.95
CA GLU A 51 7.44 13.59 24.85
C GLU A 51 6.68 12.47 25.55
N GLN A 52 6.67 11.26 24.97
CA GLN A 52 5.89 10.13 25.48
C GLN A 52 6.67 9.31 26.53
N CYS A 53 7.90 8.90 26.23
CA CYS A 53 8.72 8.09 27.14
C CYS A 53 9.69 8.94 27.98
N ARG A 54 9.87 10.22 27.66
CA ARG A 54 10.81 11.17 28.30
C ARG A 54 12.29 10.80 28.15
N LEU A 55 12.62 9.82 27.30
CA LEU A 55 13.98 9.41 26.97
C LEU A 55 14.47 10.13 25.70
N GLY A 56 15.79 10.30 25.58
CA GLY A 56 16.47 10.84 24.39
C GLY A 56 17.35 9.81 23.69
N ASP A 57 17.11 8.52 23.94
CA ASP A 57 17.77 7.41 23.23
C ASP A 57 17.25 7.29 21.79
N SER A 58 17.86 6.44 20.96
CA SER A 58 17.42 6.17 19.58
C SER A 58 17.13 7.42 18.73
N GLU A 59 18.10 8.34 18.66
CA GLU A 59 17.97 9.62 17.90
C GLU A 59 17.57 9.42 16.43
N SER A 60 17.98 8.31 15.80
CA SER A 60 17.64 7.98 14.41
C SER A 60 16.17 7.61 14.19
N GLU A 61 15.45 7.27 15.26
CA GLU A 61 14.03 6.87 15.25
C GLU A 61 13.14 7.93 15.90
N LEU A 62 13.68 9.13 16.11
CA LEU A 62 12.98 10.27 16.68
C LEU A 62 12.56 11.24 15.57
N VAL A 63 11.28 11.59 15.54
CA VAL A 63 10.69 12.59 14.63
C VAL A 63 10.31 13.85 15.40
N LEU A 64 10.53 15.01 14.78
CA LEU A 64 10.11 16.31 15.29
C LEU A 64 8.79 16.74 14.66
N CYS A 65 7.91 17.33 15.47
CA CYS A 65 6.69 17.96 14.98
C CYS A 65 6.98 19.33 14.35
N ASP A 66 6.61 19.55 13.08
CA ASP A 66 6.80 20.86 12.41
C ASP A 66 5.92 21.98 12.98
N GLY A 67 4.96 21.65 13.85
CA GLY A 67 4.07 22.63 14.49
C GLY A 67 4.49 23.06 15.89
N CYS A 68 5.25 22.26 16.62
CA CYS A 68 5.64 22.57 18.00
C CYS A 68 7.07 22.16 18.39
N ASP A 69 7.86 21.67 17.42
CA ASP A 69 9.26 21.24 17.57
C ASP A 69 9.50 20.16 18.64
N LYS A 70 8.44 19.52 19.13
CA LYS A 70 8.53 18.43 20.11
C LYS A 70 8.95 17.12 19.45
N GLY A 71 9.82 16.37 20.12
CA GLY A 71 10.32 15.07 19.68
C GLY A 71 9.42 13.90 20.07
N PHE A 72 9.30 12.92 19.18
CA PHE A 72 8.58 11.68 19.40
C PHE A 72 9.31 10.50 18.78
N HIS A 73 9.54 9.41 19.51
CA HIS A 73 9.97 8.17 18.88
C HIS A 73 8.86 7.60 18.01
N ILE A 74 9.20 7.10 16.81
CA ILE A 74 8.24 6.50 15.87
C ILE A 74 7.45 5.33 16.51
N TYR A 75 8.07 4.59 17.43
CA TYR A 75 7.44 3.48 18.17
C TYR A 75 6.62 3.92 19.40
N CYS A 76 6.82 5.14 19.88
CA CYS A 76 6.02 5.74 20.95
C CYS A 76 4.72 6.37 20.44
N LEU A 77 4.62 6.63 19.14
CA LEU A 77 3.42 7.17 18.51
C LEU A 77 2.27 6.17 18.51
N ARG A 78 1.05 6.69 18.49
CA ARG A 78 -0.19 5.91 18.46
C ARG A 78 -1.11 6.50 17.37
N PRO A 79 -1.31 5.82 16.23
CA PRO A 79 -0.70 4.52 15.83
C PRO A 79 0.82 4.53 15.73
N ILE A 80 1.44 3.36 15.86
CA ILE A 80 2.89 3.18 15.71
C ILE A 80 3.30 3.54 14.28
N VAL A 81 4.34 4.36 14.15
CA VAL A 81 4.93 4.74 12.88
C VAL A 81 6.15 3.85 12.64
N VAL A 82 6.27 3.32 11.43
CA VAL A 82 7.30 2.32 11.10
C VAL A 82 8.60 2.96 10.60
N ARG A 83 8.51 4.11 9.95
CA ARG A 83 9.63 4.86 9.39
C ARG A 83 9.44 6.34 9.60
N VAL A 84 10.53 7.10 9.69
CA VAL A 84 10.46 8.56 9.77
C VAL A 84 9.79 9.11 8.49
N PRO A 85 8.72 9.92 8.59
CA PRO A 85 8.00 10.46 7.44
C PRO A 85 8.88 11.30 6.52
N THR A 86 8.62 11.23 5.21
CA THR A 86 9.32 12.02 4.20
C THR A 86 8.53 13.29 3.91
N GLY A 87 8.78 14.33 4.69
CA GLY A 87 8.11 15.61 4.56
C GLY A 87 7.53 16.08 5.89
N SER A 88 6.52 16.94 5.82
CA SER A 88 6.00 17.56 7.03
C SER A 88 5.20 16.60 7.89
N TRP A 89 5.55 16.51 9.17
CA TRP A 89 4.85 15.69 10.16
C TRP A 89 4.40 16.53 11.34
N PHE A 90 3.17 16.29 11.78
CA PHE A 90 2.55 16.97 12.92
C PHE A 90 2.18 15.94 13.98
N CYS A 91 2.48 16.23 15.24
CA CYS A 91 2.10 15.36 16.36
C CYS A 91 0.58 15.37 16.60
N PRO A 92 0.04 14.39 17.36
CA PRO A 92 -1.40 14.33 17.65
C PRO A 92 -1.98 15.59 18.31
N GLY A 93 -1.16 16.40 18.99
CA GLY A 93 -1.57 17.67 19.57
C GLY A 93 -1.63 18.84 18.57
N CYS A 94 -0.86 18.76 17.47
CA CYS A 94 -0.86 19.76 16.39
C CYS A 94 -1.75 19.36 15.22
N GLN A 95 -2.09 18.07 15.08
CA GLN A 95 -3.09 17.63 14.11
C GLN A 95 -4.49 17.98 14.64
N ASP A 96 -5.32 18.60 13.79
CA ASP A 96 -6.76 18.74 14.05
C ASP A 96 -7.38 17.34 14.22
N SER A 97 -7.60 16.91 15.47
CA SER A 97 -8.23 15.63 15.80
C SER A 97 -9.73 15.67 15.47
N LYS A 98 -10.06 15.64 14.17
CA LYS A 98 -11.43 15.43 13.72
C LYS A 98 -11.77 13.96 13.98
N PRO A 99 -12.87 13.65 14.70
CA PRO A 99 -13.27 12.28 14.91
C PRO A 99 -13.46 11.57 13.56
N LEU A 100 -13.04 10.30 13.46
CA LEU A 100 -13.20 9.49 12.26
C LEU A 100 -14.66 9.53 11.80
N LYS A 101 -14.92 10.22 10.70
CA LYS A 101 -16.27 10.30 10.12
C LYS A 101 -16.55 8.96 9.44
N ARG A 102 -17.45 8.17 10.03
CA ARG A 102 -17.91 6.92 9.43
C ARG A 102 -18.47 7.20 8.04
N PHE A 103 -18.11 6.36 7.07
CA PHE A 103 -18.68 6.44 5.74
C PHE A 103 -20.20 6.23 5.84
N PRO A 104 -21.02 7.03 5.15
CA PRO A 104 -22.48 6.89 5.23
C PRO A 104 -22.90 5.48 4.80
N LEU A 105 -23.66 4.77 5.65
CA LEU A 105 -24.19 3.42 5.39
C LEU A 105 -25.29 3.38 4.32
N THR A 106 -25.36 4.38 3.44
CA THR A 106 -26.31 4.41 2.35
C THR A 106 -25.83 3.51 1.22
N GLN A 107 -26.58 2.45 0.91
CA GLN A 107 -26.34 1.52 -0.20
C GLN A 107 -25.85 2.19 -1.51
N PRO A 108 -26.50 3.24 -2.05
CA PRO A 108 -26.06 3.80 -3.34
C PRO A 108 -24.63 4.38 -3.29
N LYS A 109 -24.23 5.02 -2.19
CA LYS A 109 -22.88 5.58 -2.06
C LYS A 109 -21.81 4.49 -1.96
N ILE A 110 -22.13 3.39 -1.29
CA ILE A 110 -21.19 2.27 -1.13
C ILE A 110 -21.04 1.53 -2.46
N LEU A 111 -22.16 1.21 -3.14
CA LEU A 111 -22.12 0.54 -4.44
C LEU A 111 -21.38 1.38 -5.49
N ASP A 112 -21.59 2.70 -5.50
CA ASP A 112 -20.88 3.63 -6.38
C ASP A 112 -19.37 3.69 -6.06
N PHE A 113 -19.02 3.80 -4.77
CA PHE A 113 -17.63 3.81 -4.31
C PHE A 113 -16.84 2.57 -4.76
N PHE A 114 -17.45 1.39 -4.69
CA PHE A 114 -16.85 0.12 -5.11
C PHE A 114 -17.12 -0.24 -6.59
N ARG A 115 -17.81 0.62 -7.34
CA ARG A 115 -18.21 0.38 -8.74
C ARG A 115 -18.94 -0.96 -8.95
N ILE A 116 -19.79 -1.33 -7.99
CA ILE A 116 -20.50 -2.60 -8.01
C ILE A 116 -21.54 -2.61 -9.13
N GLN A 117 -21.50 -3.65 -9.95
CA GLN A 117 -22.45 -3.83 -11.05
C GLN A 117 -23.82 -4.21 -10.48
N LYS A 118 -24.84 -3.38 -10.74
CA LYS A 118 -26.23 -3.73 -10.43
C LYS A 118 -26.69 -4.83 -11.39
N SER A 119 -26.80 -6.07 -10.90
CA SER A 119 -27.58 -7.08 -11.60
C SER A 119 -29.04 -6.66 -11.55
N SER A 120 -29.64 -6.34 -12.70
CA SER A 120 -31.10 -6.32 -12.82
C SER A 120 -31.63 -7.66 -12.32
N THR A 121 -32.48 -7.64 -11.30
CA THR A 121 -33.14 -8.82 -10.74
C THR A 121 -34.01 -9.48 -11.81
N SER A 122 -33.47 -10.50 -12.48
CA SER A 122 -34.23 -11.66 -12.93
C SER A 122 -33.57 -12.88 -12.31
N ALA A 123 -34.21 -13.39 -11.25
CA ALA A 123 -33.83 -14.63 -10.62
C ALA A 123 -33.96 -15.77 -11.64
N ILE A 124 -32.85 -16.16 -12.26
CA ILE A 124 -32.75 -17.46 -12.92
C ILE A 124 -32.49 -18.46 -11.80
N LYS A 125 -33.57 -19.10 -11.33
CA LYS A 125 -33.47 -20.35 -10.58
C LYS A 125 -32.87 -21.40 -11.51
N CYS A 126 -31.61 -21.79 -11.26
CA CYS A 126 -31.07 -23.02 -11.82
C CYS A 126 -31.42 -24.15 -10.85
N GLU A 127 -32.50 -24.86 -11.15
CA GLU A 127 -32.79 -26.19 -10.58
C GLU A 127 -31.67 -27.17 -10.99
N PRO A 128 -31.22 -28.07 -10.10
CA PRO A 128 -30.27 -29.11 -10.47
C PRO A 128 -30.99 -30.21 -11.26
N SER A 129 -30.61 -30.42 -12.51
CA SER A 129 -31.09 -31.54 -13.31
C SER A 129 -30.57 -32.86 -12.74
N GLU A 130 -31.48 -33.67 -12.21
CA GLU A 130 -31.22 -35.08 -11.94
C GLU A 130 -31.03 -35.83 -13.27
N ASP A 131 -29.81 -36.25 -13.59
CA ASP A 131 -29.61 -37.34 -14.55
C ASP A 131 -28.52 -38.30 -14.04
N GLY A 132 -28.97 -39.20 -13.15
CA GLY A 132 -28.18 -40.27 -12.59
C GLY A 132 -27.97 -41.40 -13.59
N ARG A 133 -26.94 -41.30 -14.44
CA ARG A 133 -26.44 -42.46 -15.19
C ARG A 133 -25.26 -43.13 -14.47
N LYS A 134 -25.61 -44.19 -13.73
CA LYS A 134 -24.74 -45.14 -13.05
C LYS A 134 -23.59 -45.61 -13.95
N ARG A 135 -22.38 -45.06 -13.76
CA ARG A 135 -21.13 -45.65 -14.30
C ARG A 135 -20.53 -46.59 -13.26
N LYS A 136 -20.52 -47.89 -13.58
CA LYS A 136 -19.93 -48.98 -12.79
C LYS A 136 -18.54 -48.62 -12.29
N ARG A 137 -18.35 -48.65 -10.96
CA ARG A 137 -17.03 -48.60 -10.29
C ARG A 137 -16.20 -49.81 -10.74
N ARG A 138 -15.12 -49.58 -11.49
CA ARG A 138 -13.98 -50.52 -11.51
C ARG A 138 -13.08 -50.15 -10.34
N TRP A 139 -12.86 -51.09 -9.43
CA TRP A 139 -11.88 -50.94 -8.36
C TRP A 139 -10.48 -50.89 -8.96
N ALA A 140 -9.82 -49.74 -8.81
CA ALA A 140 -8.38 -49.58 -8.96
C ALA A 140 -7.80 -49.40 -7.54
N PRO A 141 -6.53 -49.80 -7.29
CA PRO A 141 -5.98 -49.83 -5.95
C PRO A 141 -5.94 -48.44 -5.33
N LEU A 142 -6.14 -48.39 -4.01
CA LEU A 142 -6.01 -47.18 -3.18
C LEU A 142 -4.55 -46.69 -3.17
N VAL A 143 -4.13 -46.03 -4.25
CA VAL A 143 -3.06 -45.05 -4.16
C VAL A 143 -3.69 -43.83 -3.53
N LEU A 144 -3.28 -43.52 -2.30
CA LEU A 144 -3.65 -42.29 -1.60
C LEU A 144 -3.14 -41.11 -2.43
N GLN A 145 -3.93 -40.65 -3.41
CA GLN A 145 -3.62 -39.40 -4.08
C GLN A 145 -3.73 -38.32 -3.02
N LYS A 146 -2.58 -37.80 -2.57
CA LYS A 146 -2.52 -36.61 -1.73
C LYS A 146 -3.45 -35.58 -2.38
N ARG A 147 -4.54 -35.21 -1.67
CA ARG A 147 -5.42 -34.13 -2.11
C ARG A 147 -4.52 -32.94 -2.41
N ARG A 148 -4.47 -32.52 -3.68
CA ARG A 148 -3.72 -31.33 -4.05
C ARG A 148 -4.29 -30.17 -3.23
N ARG A 149 -3.42 -29.45 -2.52
CA ARG A 149 -3.79 -28.22 -1.83
C ARG A 149 -4.17 -27.21 -2.92
N ARG A 150 -5.46 -26.92 -3.04
CA ARG A 150 -6.07 -26.03 -4.04
C ARG A 150 -6.59 -24.79 -3.32
N LEU A 151 -6.51 -23.63 -3.96
CA LEU A 151 -7.14 -22.42 -3.45
C LEU A 151 -8.66 -22.62 -3.33
N LEU A 152 -9.22 -22.10 -2.25
CA LEU A 152 -10.66 -22.04 -2.03
C LEU A 152 -11.16 -20.61 -2.25
N PRO A 153 -12.33 -20.42 -2.87
CA PRO A 153 -12.97 -19.12 -2.86
C PRO A 153 -13.46 -18.80 -1.44
N TYR A 154 -13.47 -17.51 -1.10
CA TYR A 154 -14.10 -17.09 0.15
C TYR A 154 -15.61 -17.30 0.11
N LEU A 155 -16.21 -17.43 1.30
CA LEU A 155 -17.65 -17.45 1.47
C LEU A 155 -18.10 -16.06 1.91
N ALA A 156 -18.79 -15.35 1.03
CA ALA A 156 -19.36 -14.05 1.37
C ALA A 156 -20.45 -14.22 2.44
N THR A 157 -20.58 -13.23 3.32
CA THR A 157 -21.64 -13.21 4.34
C THR A 157 -23.02 -13.27 3.70
N GLU A 158 -23.91 -14.14 4.16
CA GLU A 158 -25.25 -14.30 3.55
C GLU A 158 -26.11 -13.04 3.72
N ASP A 159 -26.06 -12.42 4.91
CA ASP A 159 -26.78 -11.18 5.21
C ASP A 159 -26.26 -9.99 4.38
N PRO A 160 -27.08 -9.43 3.48
CA PRO A 160 -26.71 -8.27 2.68
C PRO A 160 -26.41 -7.01 3.49
N GLU A 161 -27.08 -6.81 4.64
CA GLU A 161 -26.83 -5.65 5.50
C GLU A 161 -25.45 -5.76 6.14
N ARG A 162 -25.08 -6.95 6.61
CA ARG A 162 -23.72 -7.20 7.13
C ARG A 162 -22.66 -7.04 6.04
N ARG A 163 -22.88 -7.53 4.82
CA ARG A 163 -21.97 -7.26 3.68
C ARG A 163 -21.79 -5.77 3.41
N LEU A 164 -22.87 -4.99 3.53
CA LEU A 164 -22.80 -3.55 3.37
C LEU A 164 -21.94 -2.89 4.46
N GLN A 165 -22.05 -3.35 5.71
CA GLN A 165 -21.22 -2.90 6.83
C GLN A 165 -19.73 -3.24 6.59
N GLN A 166 -19.44 -4.44 6.08
CA GLN A 166 -18.09 -4.88 5.70
C GLN A 166 -17.48 -3.92 4.66
N MET A 167 -18.19 -3.66 3.57
CA MET A 167 -17.76 -2.70 2.55
C MET A 167 -17.63 -1.27 3.08
N ALA A 168 -18.57 -0.82 3.93
CA ALA A 168 -18.53 0.52 4.52
C ALA A 168 -17.32 0.72 5.43
N SER A 169 -16.88 -0.33 6.14
CA SER A 169 -15.70 -0.28 6.99
C SER A 169 -14.44 0.02 6.17
N LEU A 170 -14.29 -0.66 5.02
CA LEU A 170 -13.20 -0.42 4.07
C LEU A 170 -13.29 0.99 3.44
N ALA A 171 -14.49 1.41 3.01
CA ALA A 171 -14.69 2.74 2.45
C ALA A 171 -14.35 3.85 3.46
N THR A 172 -14.65 3.63 4.75
CA THR A 172 -14.29 4.56 5.83
C THR A 172 -12.78 4.69 5.96
N ALA A 173 -12.05 3.56 5.99
CA ALA A 173 -10.60 3.56 6.10
C ALA A 173 -9.92 4.24 4.89
N LEU A 174 -10.33 3.85 3.67
CA LEU A 174 -9.83 4.47 2.43
C LEU A 174 -10.10 5.98 2.40
N THR A 175 -11.33 6.41 2.73
CA THR A 175 -11.69 7.84 2.77
C THR A 175 -10.87 8.60 3.82
N SER A 176 -10.66 8.01 5.00
CA SER A 176 -9.86 8.60 6.07
C SER A 176 -8.41 8.84 5.64
N MET A 177 -7.86 7.93 4.84
CA MET A 177 -6.50 8.03 4.30
C MET A 177 -6.43 8.74 2.95
N LYS A 178 -7.56 9.26 2.43
CA LYS A 178 -7.67 9.92 1.12
C LYS A 178 -7.23 9.01 -0.05
N LEU A 179 -7.54 7.72 0.06
CA LEU A 179 -7.24 6.70 -0.93
C LEU A 179 -8.44 6.44 -1.84
N GLU A 180 -8.17 6.21 -3.12
CA GLU A 180 -9.12 5.69 -4.08
C GLU A 180 -9.19 4.16 -3.99
N PHE A 181 -10.39 3.60 -4.09
CA PHE A 181 -10.53 2.15 -4.17
C PHE A 181 -10.07 1.62 -5.54
N SER A 182 -9.21 0.60 -5.53
CA SER A 182 -8.87 -0.21 -6.71
C SER A 182 -8.68 -1.66 -6.30
N ASN A 183 -9.30 -2.59 -7.03
CA ASN A 183 -9.11 -4.03 -6.87
C ASN A 183 -8.25 -4.62 -8.00
N GLU A 184 -7.49 -3.78 -8.69
CA GLU A 184 -6.62 -4.16 -9.80
C GLU A 184 -5.27 -3.44 -9.65
N LEU A 185 -4.21 -4.06 -10.20
CA LEU A 185 -2.93 -3.39 -10.39
C LEU A 185 -3.11 -2.25 -11.40
N THR A 186 -2.70 -1.05 -11.01
CA THR A 186 -2.84 0.16 -11.82
C THR A 186 -1.47 0.62 -12.34
N TYR A 187 -1.44 1.10 -13.58
CA TYR A 187 -0.20 1.53 -14.25
C TYR A 187 -0.35 2.99 -14.67
N VAL A 188 0.33 3.87 -13.95
CA VAL A 188 0.19 5.34 -14.09
C VAL A 188 1.29 5.89 -14.98
N PRO A 189 1.03 6.93 -15.78
CA PRO A 189 2.10 7.65 -16.47
C PRO A 189 3.21 8.09 -15.50
N ARG A 190 4.48 7.94 -15.93
CA ARG A 190 5.71 8.19 -15.15
C ARG A 190 6.04 7.15 -14.07
N MET A 191 5.21 6.14 -13.87
CA MET A 191 5.53 4.94 -13.08
C MET A 191 5.87 3.78 -14.02
N ALA A 192 5.96 2.55 -13.49
CA ALA A 192 6.24 1.38 -14.31
C ALA A 192 5.08 1.09 -15.28
N PRO A 193 5.35 0.90 -16.58
CA PRO A 193 4.32 0.55 -17.54
C PRO A 193 3.95 -0.94 -17.45
N ARG A 194 2.72 -1.30 -17.82
CA ARG A 194 2.21 -2.67 -17.73
C ARG A 194 3.09 -3.73 -18.39
N TYR A 195 3.67 -3.43 -19.56
CA TYR A 195 4.51 -4.39 -20.28
C TYR A 195 5.82 -4.76 -19.55
N LYS A 196 6.19 -4.01 -18.50
CA LYS A 196 7.31 -4.35 -17.62
C LYS A 196 6.94 -5.38 -16.55
N ASN A 197 5.65 -5.52 -16.21
CA ASN A 197 5.19 -6.59 -15.33
C ASN A 197 5.15 -7.92 -16.10
N ARG A 198 6.32 -8.55 -16.23
CA ARG A 198 6.48 -9.85 -16.87
C ARG A 198 7.10 -10.82 -15.88
N ALA A 199 6.36 -11.84 -15.49
CA ALA A 199 6.81 -12.85 -14.52
C ALA A 199 8.05 -13.63 -14.99
N SER A 200 8.32 -13.67 -16.30
CA SER A 200 9.54 -14.23 -16.86
C SER A 200 10.82 -13.48 -16.46
N LEU A 201 10.70 -12.24 -15.97
CA LEU A 201 11.82 -11.42 -15.52
C LEU A 201 12.22 -11.70 -14.06
N GLU A 202 11.42 -12.48 -13.32
CA GLU A 202 11.69 -12.80 -11.92
C GLU A 202 12.99 -13.62 -11.81
N LYS A 203 13.90 -13.14 -10.97
CA LYS A 203 15.14 -13.84 -10.64
C LYS A 203 14.83 -15.18 -9.97
N GLY A 204 15.28 -16.27 -10.58
CA GLY A 204 15.00 -17.63 -10.09
C GLY A 204 13.65 -18.20 -10.56
N GLY A 205 12.87 -17.42 -11.33
CA GLY A 205 11.58 -17.81 -11.88
C GLY A 205 10.43 -17.68 -10.88
N MET A 206 9.23 -17.48 -11.40
CA MET A 206 8.00 -17.35 -10.60
C MET A 206 7.08 -18.56 -10.83
N GLN A 207 6.55 -19.10 -9.72
CA GLN A 207 5.58 -20.20 -9.79
C GLN A 207 4.34 -19.81 -10.58
N VAL A 208 3.89 -20.69 -11.48
CA VAL A 208 2.68 -20.48 -12.30
C VAL A 208 1.44 -20.86 -11.51
N LEU A 209 0.42 -20.01 -11.52
CA LEU A 209 -0.86 -20.33 -10.88
C LEU A 209 -1.56 -21.45 -11.67
N PRO A 210 -1.87 -22.60 -11.05
CA PRO A 210 -2.57 -23.68 -11.73
C PRO A 210 -3.92 -23.23 -12.29
N LYS A 211 -4.37 -23.83 -13.40
CA LYS A 211 -5.64 -23.47 -14.06
C LYS A 211 -6.84 -23.48 -13.09
N GLU A 212 -6.93 -24.49 -12.23
CA GLU A 212 -8.00 -24.61 -11.22
C GLU A 212 -7.98 -23.47 -10.17
N ASP A 213 -6.79 -23.01 -9.79
CA ASP A 213 -6.61 -21.91 -8.85
C ASP A 213 -6.86 -20.55 -9.54
N LYS A 214 -6.53 -20.45 -10.83
CA LYS A 214 -6.88 -19.30 -11.68
C LYS A 214 -8.40 -19.14 -11.81
N GLU A 215 -9.14 -20.23 -12.07
CA GLU A 215 -10.60 -20.22 -12.09
C GLU A 215 -11.18 -19.76 -10.72
N THR A 216 -10.51 -20.12 -9.63
CA THR A 216 -10.90 -19.70 -8.27
C THR A 216 -10.65 -18.21 -8.04
N LEU A 217 -9.53 -17.68 -8.53
CA LEU A 217 -9.22 -16.24 -8.52
C LEU A 217 -10.25 -15.44 -9.34
N GLU A 218 -10.55 -15.88 -10.56
CA GLU A 218 -11.55 -15.25 -11.44
C GLU A 218 -12.95 -15.27 -10.81
N LEU A 219 -13.34 -16.37 -10.15
CA LEU A 219 -14.58 -16.46 -9.39
C LEU A 219 -14.63 -15.43 -8.27
N CYS A 220 -13.57 -15.31 -7.47
CA CYS A 220 -13.49 -14.33 -6.38
C CYS A 220 -13.54 -12.88 -6.88
N GLN A 221 -12.93 -12.59 -8.03
CA GLN A 221 -13.02 -11.28 -8.68
C GLN A 221 -14.44 -10.98 -9.17
N ALA A 222 -15.12 -11.97 -9.76
CA ALA A 222 -16.50 -11.83 -10.21
C ALA A 222 -17.49 -11.66 -9.04
N MET A 223 -17.26 -12.36 -7.91
CA MET A 223 -17.99 -12.18 -6.65
C MET A 223 -17.89 -10.73 -6.17
N TYR A 224 -16.68 -10.20 -6.09
CA TYR A 224 -16.46 -8.83 -5.62
C TYR A 224 -17.16 -7.80 -6.53
N LYS A 225 -17.09 -7.97 -7.86
CA LYS A 225 -17.74 -7.07 -8.84
C LYS A 225 -19.26 -6.97 -8.69
N ARG A 226 -19.91 -7.98 -8.11
CA ARG A 226 -21.35 -7.98 -7.80
C ARG A 226 -21.68 -7.70 -6.32
N GLY A 227 -20.69 -7.29 -5.52
CA GLY A 227 -20.88 -6.91 -4.12
C GLY A 227 -20.83 -8.07 -3.11
N GLU A 228 -20.39 -9.24 -3.53
CA GLU A 228 -20.06 -10.37 -2.64
C GLU A 228 -18.58 -10.22 -2.25
N CYS A 229 -18.32 -9.46 -1.18
CA CYS A 229 -16.97 -9.29 -0.63
C CYS A 229 -16.59 -10.43 0.34
N PRO A 230 -15.30 -10.69 0.57
CA PRO A 230 -14.86 -11.59 1.63
C PRO A 230 -15.36 -11.08 2.99
N PRO A 231 -15.67 -11.97 3.96
CA PRO A 231 -16.28 -11.62 5.23
C PRO A 231 -15.24 -10.97 6.15
N LEU A 232 -14.87 -9.72 5.85
CA LEU A 232 -13.78 -8.98 6.48
C LEU A 232 -14.28 -7.62 6.96
N MET A 233 -13.75 -7.18 8.10
CA MET A 233 -14.03 -5.88 8.68
C MET A 233 -12.72 -5.12 8.88
N VAL A 234 -12.68 -3.87 8.40
CA VAL A 234 -11.60 -2.93 8.74
C VAL A 234 -11.95 -2.25 10.06
N VAL A 235 -11.05 -2.36 11.04
CA VAL A 235 -11.25 -1.87 12.41
C VAL A 235 -10.06 -1.02 12.82
N PHE A 236 -10.33 0.14 13.44
CA PHE A 236 -9.28 1.00 13.96
C PHE A 236 -8.84 0.51 15.36
N ASP A 237 -7.54 0.31 15.50
CA ASP A 237 -6.82 -0.04 16.72
C ASP A 237 -5.90 1.13 17.10
N SER A 238 -5.85 1.50 18.38
CA SER A 238 -5.05 2.65 18.83
C SER A 238 -3.54 2.46 18.65
N CYS A 239 -3.06 1.22 18.62
CA CYS A 239 -1.65 0.89 18.49
C CYS A 239 -1.28 0.62 17.04
N GLU A 240 -2.06 -0.20 16.33
CA GLU A 240 -1.74 -0.63 14.96
C GLU A 240 -2.40 0.24 13.86
N GLY A 241 -3.31 1.15 14.23
CA GLY A 241 -4.07 1.93 13.25
C GLY A 241 -5.17 1.10 12.61
N PHE A 242 -5.39 1.23 11.30
CA PHE A 242 -6.38 0.40 10.62
C PHE A 242 -5.88 -1.04 10.48
N THR A 243 -6.64 -1.97 11.03
CA THR A 243 -6.38 -3.42 10.98
C THR A 243 -7.55 -4.14 10.29
N VAL A 244 -7.33 -5.38 9.87
CA VAL A 244 -8.39 -6.22 9.28
C VAL A 244 -8.64 -7.44 10.16
N GLN A 245 -9.91 -7.72 10.44
CA GLN A 245 -10.34 -8.92 11.14
C GLN A 245 -11.38 -9.70 10.33
N ALA A 246 -11.40 -11.01 10.54
CA ALA A 246 -12.42 -11.87 9.98
C ALA A 246 -13.78 -11.54 10.63
N ASP A 247 -14.82 -11.44 9.82
CA ASP A 247 -16.21 -11.23 10.24
C ASP A 247 -17.08 -12.46 9.97
N GLY A 248 -16.42 -13.57 9.64
CA GLY A 248 -17.00 -14.88 9.39
C GLY A 248 -15.89 -15.94 9.44
N HIS A 249 -16.25 -17.22 9.38
CA HIS A 249 -15.27 -18.30 9.34
C HIS A 249 -14.56 -18.32 7.99
N ILE A 250 -13.23 -18.41 8.01
CA ILE A 250 -12.40 -18.54 6.81
C ILE A 250 -11.60 -19.83 6.92
N LYS A 251 -11.70 -20.69 5.90
CA LYS A 251 -11.01 -21.99 5.90
C LYS A 251 -9.55 -21.83 5.47
N ASP A 252 -8.70 -22.78 5.89
CA ASP A 252 -7.36 -22.94 5.31
C ASP A 252 -7.42 -22.98 3.78
N LEU A 253 -6.42 -22.39 3.12
CA LEU A 253 -6.29 -22.23 1.67
C LEU A 253 -7.34 -21.30 1.01
N THR A 254 -8.13 -20.56 1.79
CA THR A 254 -9.05 -19.56 1.23
C THR A 254 -8.28 -18.36 0.69
N LEU A 255 -8.53 -18.00 -0.58
CA LEU A 255 -8.06 -16.75 -1.15
C LEU A 255 -8.77 -15.58 -0.47
N ILE A 256 -8.01 -14.71 0.19
CA ILE A 256 -8.55 -13.55 0.92
C ILE A 256 -8.76 -12.39 -0.05
N THR A 257 -7.67 -11.96 -0.70
CA THR A 257 -7.65 -10.85 -1.63
C THR A 257 -6.35 -10.84 -2.42
N GLU A 258 -6.32 -10.06 -3.48
CA GLU A 258 -5.09 -9.68 -4.17
C GLU A 258 -4.51 -8.40 -3.55
N TYR A 259 -3.18 -8.32 -3.45
CA TYR A 259 -2.51 -7.07 -3.08
C TYR A 259 -2.47 -6.13 -4.29
N THR A 260 -3.10 -4.96 -4.18
CA THR A 260 -3.31 -4.06 -5.32
C THR A 260 -2.91 -2.63 -5.01
N GLY A 261 -2.56 -1.89 -6.05
CA GLY A 261 -2.11 -0.50 -5.99
C GLY A 261 -1.40 -0.10 -7.28
N ASP A 262 -0.82 1.10 -7.26
CA ASP A 262 -0.05 1.61 -8.40
C ASP A 262 1.28 0.85 -8.50
N VAL A 263 1.61 0.34 -9.69
CA VAL A 263 2.86 -0.38 -9.92
C VAL A 263 3.96 0.60 -10.29
N ASP A 264 5.07 0.55 -9.57
CA ASP A 264 6.26 1.37 -9.82
C ASP A 264 7.53 0.54 -9.86
N TYR A 265 8.64 1.16 -10.26
CA TYR A 265 9.96 0.61 -10.05
C TYR A 265 10.39 0.79 -8.60
N LEU A 266 11.03 -0.24 -8.03
CA LEU A 266 11.51 -0.20 -6.64
C LEU A 266 12.46 0.98 -6.39
N LYS A 267 13.38 1.25 -7.33
CA LYS A 267 14.31 2.39 -7.28
C LYS A 267 13.64 3.76 -7.19
N ASN A 268 12.40 3.90 -7.67
CA ASN A 268 11.68 5.17 -7.62
C ASN A 268 11.12 5.45 -6.21
N ARG A 269 11.19 4.46 -5.31
CA ARG A 269 10.53 4.45 -3.99
C ARG A 269 11.51 4.27 -2.83
N GLU A 270 12.81 4.43 -3.07
CA GLU A 270 13.85 4.28 -2.04
C GLU A 270 13.69 5.28 -0.88
N THR A 271 13.22 6.50 -1.20
CA THR A 271 12.98 7.55 -0.21
C THR A 271 11.50 7.71 0.12
N ASP A 272 10.67 6.71 -0.18
CA ASP A 272 9.22 6.76 0.05
C ASP A 272 8.89 6.31 1.48
N ASP A 273 8.03 7.06 2.17
CA ASP A 273 7.57 6.76 3.53
C ASP A 273 6.30 5.89 3.58
N CYS A 274 5.81 5.41 2.44
CA CYS A 274 4.70 4.48 2.38
C CYS A 274 5.01 3.18 3.13
N ASP A 275 4.29 2.98 4.23
CA ASP A 275 4.37 1.81 5.11
C ASP A 275 3.74 0.53 4.52
N SER A 276 3.18 0.60 3.31
CA SER A 276 2.35 -0.47 2.74
C SER A 276 2.86 -0.92 1.37
N MET A 277 4.13 -0.68 1.05
CA MET A 277 4.74 -1.17 -0.20
C MET A 277 4.84 -2.69 -0.22
N MET A 278 4.63 -3.28 -1.40
CA MET A 278 4.67 -4.74 -1.58
C MET A 278 5.44 -5.12 -2.84
N THR A 279 6.51 -5.91 -2.67
CA THR A 279 7.32 -6.42 -3.80
C THR A 279 6.47 -7.20 -4.79
N LEU A 280 6.51 -6.79 -6.06
CA LEU A 280 5.78 -7.44 -7.16
C LEU A 280 6.69 -8.39 -7.95
N LEU A 281 7.85 -7.87 -8.37
CA LEU A 281 8.80 -8.52 -9.26
C LEU A 281 10.21 -8.17 -8.81
N LEU A 282 11.06 -9.18 -8.64
CA LEU A 282 12.48 -8.99 -8.39
C LEU A 282 13.26 -9.37 -9.63
N GLY A 283 13.74 -8.35 -10.34
CA GLY A 283 14.49 -8.52 -11.57
C GLY A 283 15.88 -9.10 -11.33
N MET A 284 16.51 -9.64 -12.38
CA MET A 284 17.94 -9.93 -12.34
C MET A 284 18.78 -8.65 -12.16
N ASP A 285 18.35 -7.56 -12.81
CA ASP A 285 18.83 -6.21 -12.56
C ASP A 285 17.90 -5.54 -11.54
N PRO A 286 18.42 -5.05 -10.39
CA PRO A 286 17.64 -4.28 -9.43
C PRO A 286 16.85 -3.12 -10.05
N ALA A 287 17.34 -2.53 -11.14
CA ALA A 287 16.69 -1.40 -11.82
C ALA A 287 15.37 -1.76 -12.54
N ASP A 288 15.10 -3.05 -12.75
CA ASP A 288 13.87 -3.58 -13.35
C ASP A 288 12.90 -4.17 -12.29
N SER A 289 13.27 -4.14 -11.01
CA SER A 289 12.39 -4.63 -9.93
C SER A 289 11.19 -3.71 -9.76
N LEU A 290 10.03 -4.32 -9.50
CA LEU A 290 8.74 -3.63 -9.39
C LEU A 290 8.15 -3.81 -7.99
N VAL A 291 7.44 -2.77 -7.56
CA VAL A 291 6.76 -2.69 -6.27
C VAL A 291 5.33 -2.20 -6.48
N ILE A 292 4.40 -2.70 -5.68
CA ILE A 292 3.02 -2.20 -5.57
C ILE A 292 3.00 -1.12 -4.49
N CYS A 293 2.53 0.06 -4.86
CA CYS A 293 2.39 1.22 -3.99
C CYS A 293 0.90 1.54 -3.81
N PRO A 294 0.29 1.16 -2.67
CA PRO A 294 -1.11 1.44 -2.43
C PRO A 294 -1.37 2.83 -1.83
N ASP A 295 -0.47 3.80 -2.05
CA ASP A 295 -0.42 5.16 -1.48
C ASP A 295 -1.51 6.10 -2.00
N LYS A 296 -2.02 5.84 -3.20
CA LYS A 296 -3.12 6.60 -3.83
C LYS A 296 -4.33 5.73 -4.12
N ARG A 297 -4.09 4.50 -4.58
CA ARG A 297 -5.11 3.53 -4.97
C ARG A 297 -4.82 2.20 -4.33
N GLY A 298 -5.83 1.53 -3.81
CA GLY A 298 -5.67 0.17 -3.29
C GLY A 298 -6.96 -0.42 -2.76
N ASN A 299 -6.86 -1.60 -2.17
CA ASN A 299 -7.98 -2.32 -1.57
C ASN A 299 -7.72 -2.65 -0.10
N ILE A 300 -8.44 -3.66 0.42
CA ILE A 300 -8.31 -4.09 1.81
C ILE A 300 -6.94 -4.65 2.17
N ALA A 301 -6.16 -5.12 1.18
CA ALA A 301 -4.89 -5.82 1.43
C ALA A 301 -3.88 -4.97 2.20
N ARG A 302 -3.83 -3.65 1.90
CA ARG A 302 -2.90 -2.71 2.56
C ARG A 302 -3.16 -2.48 4.05
N PHE A 303 -4.31 -2.91 4.57
CA PHE A 303 -4.70 -2.72 5.97
C PHE A 303 -4.49 -3.99 6.82
N ILE A 304 -4.00 -5.08 6.21
CA ILE A 304 -3.77 -6.33 6.92
C ILE A 304 -2.43 -6.24 7.64
N SER A 305 -2.42 -6.46 8.96
CA SER A 305 -1.24 -6.32 9.80
C SER A 305 -0.12 -7.30 9.45
N GLY A 306 1.11 -6.90 9.77
CA GLY A 306 2.28 -7.78 9.73
C GLY A 306 2.59 -8.39 11.08
N ILE A 307 3.28 -9.53 11.10
CA ILE A 307 3.81 -10.12 12.33
C ILE A 307 5.11 -9.46 12.77
N ASN A 308 5.39 -9.49 14.07
CA ASN A 308 6.72 -9.22 14.59
C ASN A 308 7.62 -10.44 14.35
N ASN A 309 8.64 -10.32 13.49
CA ASN A 309 9.55 -11.43 13.14
C ASN A 309 10.55 -11.76 14.25
N HIS A 310 10.72 -10.86 15.22
CA HIS A 310 11.75 -10.91 16.27
C HIS A 310 11.26 -11.59 17.56
N THR A 311 9.93 -11.71 17.74
CA THR A 311 9.34 -12.36 18.92
C THR A 311 8.69 -13.70 18.55
N LEU A 312 8.75 -14.67 19.47
CA LEU A 312 8.10 -15.97 19.26
C LEU A 312 6.58 -15.85 19.18
N ASP A 313 5.99 -14.98 19.99
CA ASP A 313 4.55 -14.79 20.01
C ASP A 313 4.05 -14.00 18.81
N GLY A 314 4.84 -13.03 18.30
CA GLY A 314 4.56 -12.36 17.04
C GLY A 314 4.45 -13.34 15.88
N ARG A 315 5.42 -14.25 15.73
CA ARG A 315 5.38 -15.29 14.68
C ARG A 315 4.18 -16.23 14.77
N LYS A 316 3.66 -16.51 15.97
CA LYS A 316 2.48 -17.35 16.17
C LYS A 316 1.17 -16.68 15.71
N LYS A 317 1.13 -15.34 15.58
CA LYS A 317 -0.06 -14.62 15.12
C LYS A 317 -0.37 -14.85 13.64
N GLN A 318 0.62 -15.29 12.85
CA GLN A 318 0.45 -15.49 11.41
C GLN A 318 -0.70 -16.45 11.10
N ASN A 319 -1.65 -15.97 10.31
CA ASN A 319 -2.77 -16.77 9.80
C ASN A 319 -2.99 -16.61 8.30
N LEU A 320 -2.27 -15.67 7.66
CA LEU A 320 -2.20 -15.51 6.22
C LEU A 320 -0.78 -15.72 5.68
N LYS A 321 -0.71 -16.08 4.41
CA LYS A 321 0.51 -16.09 3.60
C LYS A 321 0.36 -15.17 2.41
N CYS A 322 1.38 -14.35 2.20
CA CYS A 322 1.56 -13.57 0.97
C CYS A 322 2.35 -14.43 -0.03
N VAL A 323 1.82 -14.61 -1.23
CA VAL A 323 2.41 -15.46 -2.27
C VAL A 323 2.36 -14.77 -3.63
N ARG A 324 3.47 -14.84 -4.35
CA ARG A 324 3.60 -14.29 -5.71
C ARG A 324 3.39 -15.39 -6.74
N TYR A 325 2.59 -15.13 -7.76
CA TYR A 325 2.29 -16.06 -8.84
C TYR A 325 2.40 -15.40 -10.20
N ASN A 326 2.84 -16.18 -11.18
CA ASN A 326 2.69 -15.89 -12.59
C ASN A 326 1.26 -16.27 -13.02
N VAL A 327 0.47 -15.27 -13.40
CA VAL A 327 -0.87 -15.42 -13.97
C VAL A 327 -0.86 -14.83 -15.36
N ASP A 328 -0.98 -15.69 -16.38
CA ASP A 328 -0.95 -15.29 -17.80
C ASP A 328 0.28 -14.47 -18.24
N GLY A 329 1.42 -14.69 -17.60
CA GLY A 329 2.69 -13.99 -17.89
C GLY A 329 2.93 -12.74 -17.03
N GLU A 330 1.97 -12.31 -16.22
CA GLU A 330 2.08 -11.18 -15.30
C GLU A 330 2.30 -11.65 -13.86
N CYS A 331 3.05 -10.87 -13.07
CA CYS A 331 3.20 -11.11 -11.63
C CYS A 331 1.92 -10.65 -10.93
N ARG A 332 1.43 -11.46 -9.99
CA ARG A 332 0.31 -11.14 -9.10
C ARG A 332 0.67 -11.53 -7.67
N VAL A 333 0.20 -10.75 -6.70
CA VAL A 333 0.46 -10.98 -5.28
C VAL A 333 -0.85 -11.34 -4.58
N LEU A 334 -0.95 -12.54 -4.03
CA LEU A 334 -2.17 -13.05 -3.41
C LEU A 334 -1.97 -13.26 -1.91
N LEU A 335 -3.00 -12.98 -1.14
CA LEU A 335 -3.07 -13.30 0.29
C LEU A 335 -4.02 -14.47 0.50
N VAL A 336 -3.50 -15.53 1.13
CA VAL A 336 -4.20 -16.80 1.30
C VAL A 336 -4.17 -17.22 2.77
N ALA A 337 -5.29 -17.69 3.30
CA ALA A 337 -5.33 -18.28 4.65
C ALA A 337 -4.41 -19.50 4.72
N CYS A 338 -3.59 -19.59 5.76
CA CYS A 338 -2.69 -20.74 5.97
C CYS A 338 -3.11 -21.65 7.12
N ARG A 339 -4.27 -21.37 7.71
CA ARG A 339 -5.02 -22.18 8.66
C ARG A 339 -6.46 -21.70 8.68
N ASP A 340 -7.34 -22.43 9.37
CA ASP A 340 -8.68 -21.94 9.67
C ASP A 340 -8.61 -20.69 10.58
N ILE A 341 -9.46 -19.72 10.29
CA ILE A 341 -9.55 -18.42 10.97
C ILE A 341 -10.97 -18.25 11.51
N SER A 342 -11.07 -17.90 12.79
CA SER A 342 -12.35 -17.72 13.46
C SER A 342 -12.89 -16.29 13.29
N PRO A 343 -14.22 -16.09 13.35
CA PRO A 343 -14.80 -14.75 13.40
C PRO A 343 -14.22 -13.93 14.55
N GLY A 344 -13.94 -12.66 14.29
CA GLY A 344 -13.28 -11.73 15.22
C GLY A 344 -11.76 -11.83 15.25
N GLU A 345 -11.17 -12.85 14.63
CA GLU A 345 -9.71 -13.00 14.60
C GLU A 345 -9.06 -11.99 13.64
N ARG A 346 -8.05 -11.27 14.12
CA ARG A 346 -7.27 -10.32 13.31
C ARG A 346 -6.37 -11.05 12.32
N LEU A 347 -6.23 -10.50 11.12
CA LEU A 347 -5.44 -11.07 10.05
C LEU A 347 -4.00 -10.57 10.10
N TYR A 348 -3.06 -11.51 10.02
CA TYR A 348 -1.63 -11.27 10.07
C TYR A 348 -0.90 -12.09 9.01
N TYR A 349 -0.02 -11.44 8.24
CA TYR A 349 0.94 -12.13 7.38
C TYR A 349 2.38 -11.69 7.68
N ASP A 350 3.35 -12.42 7.12
CA ASP A 350 4.76 -12.04 7.22
C ASP A 350 5.11 -11.02 6.14
N TYR A 351 5.34 -9.77 6.53
CA TYR A 351 5.79 -8.71 5.63
C TYR A 351 7.17 -9.03 5.04
N ASN A 352 7.98 -9.79 5.77
CA ASN A 352 9.32 -10.18 5.37
C ASN A 352 9.39 -11.60 4.80
N GLY A 353 8.27 -12.13 4.27
CA GLY A 353 8.18 -13.51 3.80
C GLY A 353 9.09 -13.86 2.60
N HIS A 354 9.73 -12.87 1.98
CA HIS A 354 10.69 -13.06 0.89
C HIS A 354 11.97 -12.23 1.10
N GLU A 355 11.81 -10.95 1.44
CA GLU A 355 12.89 -9.99 1.71
C GLU A 355 12.82 -9.54 3.16
N HIS A 356 13.93 -9.11 3.77
CA HIS A 356 13.97 -8.68 5.18
C HIS A 356 14.07 -7.15 5.31
N GLU A 357 13.37 -6.43 4.43
CA GLU A 357 13.49 -4.96 4.30
C GLU A 357 12.53 -4.18 5.18
N TYR A 358 11.51 -4.85 5.74
CA TYR A 358 10.48 -4.20 6.54
C TYR A 358 10.80 -4.31 8.04
N PRO A 359 10.99 -3.19 8.76
CA PRO A 359 11.32 -3.24 10.18
C PRO A 359 10.06 -3.61 11.00
N THR A 360 10.09 -4.78 11.65
CA THR A 360 8.96 -5.30 12.44
C THR A 360 9.23 -5.37 13.95
N HIS A 361 10.37 -4.84 14.40
CA HIS A 361 10.79 -4.86 15.82
C HIS A 361 9.73 -4.27 16.77
N HIS A 362 9.04 -3.22 16.33
CA HIS A 362 8.05 -2.49 17.12
C HIS A 362 6.61 -2.96 16.86
N PHE A 363 6.41 -4.01 16.07
CA PHE A 363 5.07 -4.56 15.86
C PHE A 363 4.56 -5.23 17.13
N VAL A 364 3.26 -5.05 17.38
CA VAL A 364 2.54 -5.51 18.59
C VAL A 364 2.33 -7.02 18.58
#